data_AF-X1NXK1-F1
#
_entry.id   AF-X1NXK1-F1
#
_cell.length_a   1.000
_cell.length_b   1.000
_cell.length_c   1.000
_cell.angle_alpha   90.00
_cell.angle_beta   90.00
_cell.angle_gamma   90.00
#
_symmetry.space_group_name_H-M   'P 1'
#
loop_
_entity.id
_entity.type
_entity.pdbx_description
1 polymer ?
#
loop_
_entity_poly.entity_id
_entity_poly.type
_entity_poly.pdbx_seq_one_letter_code
_entity_poly.pdbx_strand_id
1 'polypeptide(L)' 'GVRNSAIDQVGVYDNFSFITVPFKEAEIILGAFQKKSGNRKSLVAKARKK' A
#
# COMPACT_ATOMS: atom_id res chain seq x y z
N GLY A 1 10.89 -2.45 8.01
CA GLY A 1 10.50 -1.25 7.24
C GLY A 1 10.58 -1.54 5.75
N VAL A 2 10.06 -0.66 4.90
CA VAL A 2 10.09 -0.80 3.43
C VAL A 2 11.23 0.03 2.85
N ARG A 3 11.97 -0.53 1.88
CA ARG A 3 13.05 0.18 1.17
C ARG A 3 12.46 1.08 0.09
N ASN A 4 13.01 2.29 -0.09
CA ASN A 4 12.52 3.20 -1.12
C ASN A 4 12.66 2.62 -2.54
N SER A 5 13.75 1.88 -2.80
CA SER A 5 13.98 1.19 -4.07
C SER A 5 12.99 0.06 -4.37
N ALA A 6 12.16 -0.33 -3.40
CA ALA A 6 11.12 -1.34 -3.59
C ALA A 6 9.79 -0.73 -4.03
N ILE A 7 9.67 0.60 -4.02
CA ILE A 7 8.51 1.32 -4.55
C ILE A 7 8.80 1.61 -6.02
N ASP A 8 8.05 0.96 -6.89
CA ASP A 8 8.05 1.15 -8.33
C ASP A 8 6.72 1.78 -8.77
N GLN A 9 6.60 2.13 -10.05
CA GLN A 9 5.39 2.60 -10.76
C GLN A 9 4.36 3.27 -9.84
N VAL A 10 4.60 4.55 -9.53
CA VAL A 10 3.71 5.38 -8.73
C VAL A 10 2.70 6.09 -9.65
N GLY A 11 1.42 5.80 -9.45
CA GLY A 11 0.32 6.49 -10.13
C GLY A 11 -0.50 7.29 -9.13
N VAL A 12 -0.56 8.60 -9.30
CA VAL A 12 -1.34 9.52 -8.44
C VAL A 12 -2.60 9.94 -9.19
N TYR A 13 -3.75 9.78 -8.52
CA TYR A 13 -5.07 10.18 -9.01
C TYR A 13 -5.75 11.03 -7.94
N ASP A 14 -6.82 11.73 -8.31
CA ASP A 14 -7.50 12.70 -7.44
C ASP A 14 -7.96 12.10 -6.11
N ASN A 15 -8.41 10.85 -6.12
CA ASN A 15 -8.99 10.19 -4.95
C ASN A 15 -8.12 9.03 -4.40
N PHE A 16 -7.18 8.53 -5.19
CA PHE A 16 -6.42 7.31 -4.86
C PHE A 16 -5.00 7.39 -5.41
N SER A 17 -4.08 6.66 -4.81
CA SER A 17 -2.74 6.45 -5.37
C SER A 17 -2.45 4.96 -5.43
N PHE A 18 -1.78 4.55 -6.49
CA PHE A 18 -1.33 3.17 -6.70
C PHE A 18 0.19 3.14 -6.73
N ILE A 19 0.75 2.12 -6.08
CA ILE A 19 2.18 1.85 -6.09
C ILE A 19 2.39 0.38 -6.41
N THR A 20 3.45 0.08 -7.14
CA THR A 20 3.89 -1.30 -7.34
C THR A 20 5.00 -1.61 -6.36
N VAL A 21 4.83 -2.68 -5.59
CA VAL A 21 5.83 -3.15 -4.62
C VAL A 21 5.92 -4.67 -4.68
N PRO A 22 7.08 -5.27 -4.38
CA PRO A 22 7.18 -6.72 -4.25
C PRO A 22 6.30 -7.25 -3.11
N PHE A 23 5.95 -8.52 -3.18
CA PHE A 23 5.01 -9.16 -2.26
C PHE A 23 5.39 -8.98 -0.78
N LYS A 24 6.68 -9.17 -0.46
CA LYS A 24 7.19 -9.04 0.92
C LYS A 24 6.95 -7.64 1.48
N GLU A 25 7.25 -6.62 0.70
CA GLU A 25 7.02 -5.23 1.08
C GLU A 25 5.53 -4.89 1.14
N ALA A 26 4.72 -5.46 0.25
CA ALA A 26 3.26 -5.29 0.28
C ALA A 26 2.65 -5.77 1.60
N GLU A 27 3.06 -6.94 2.10
CA GLU A 27 2.59 -7.47 3.39
C GLU A 27 2.98 -6.57 4.56
N ILE A 28 4.21 -6.04 4.55
CA ILE A 28 4.69 -5.10 5.59
C ILE A 28 3.84 -3.82 5.57
N ILE A 29 3.54 -3.27 4.39
CA ILE A 29 2.71 -2.07 4.24
C ILE A 29 1.30 -2.36 4.76
N LEU A 30 0.65 -3.40 4.27
CA LEU A 30 -0.71 -3.76 4.68
C LEU A 30 -0.81 -3.96 6.19
N GLY A 31 0.12 -4.72 6.77
CA GLY A 31 0.17 -4.95 8.22
C GLY A 31 0.40 -3.68 9.02
N ALA A 32 1.28 -2.79 8.56
CA ALA A 32 1.53 -1.51 9.22
C ALA A 32 0.29 -0.60 9.21
N PHE A 33 -0.40 -0.49 8.08
CA PHE A 33 -1.59 0.34 7.95
C PHE A 33 -2.80 -0.27 8.68
N GLN A 34 -2.95 -1.59 8.70
CA GLN A 34 -3.98 -2.26 9.49
C GLN A 34 -3.80 -2.02 10.99
N LYS A 35 -2.57 -2.18 11.51
CA LYS A 35 -2.26 -1.90 12.93
C LYS A 35 -2.52 -0.44 13.30
N LYS A 36 -2.23 0.50 12.39
CA LYS A 36 -2.44 1.93 12.59
C LYS A 36 -3.91 2.36 12.46
N SER A 37 -4.73 1.55 11.79
CA SER A 37 -6.14 1.85 11.51
C SER A 37 -7.03 1.73 12.75
N GLY A 38 -6.68 0.90 13.74
CA GLY A 38 -7.58 0.59 14.86
C GLY A 38 -8.97 0.17 14.37
N ASN A 39 -10.02 0.86 14.83
CA ASN A 39 -11.42 0.68 14.38
C ASN A 39 -11.81 1.50 13.13
N ARG A 40 -10.88 2.26 12.52
CA ARG A 40 -11.17 3.07 11.33
C ARG A 40 -10.96 2.28 10.04
N LYS A 41 -11.53 2.78 8.95
CA LYS A 41 -11.40 2.21 7.60
C LYS A 41 -9.94 2.24 7.15
N SER A 42 -9.43 1.10 6.67
CA SER A 42 -8.06 0.99 6.17
C SER A 42 -7.84 1.94 4.99
N LEU A 43 -6.77 2.73 5.05
CA LEU A 43 -6.37 3.66 3.99
C LEU A 43 -5.67 2.96 2.82
N VAL A 44 -5.29 1.69 2.99
CA VAL A 44 -4.56 0.90 1.99
C VAL A 44 -5.24 -0.46 1.80
N ALA A 45 -5.32 -0.90 0.55
CA ALA A 45 -5.86 -2.20 0.16
C ALA A 45 -5.07 -2.76 -1.03
N LYS A 46 -5.16 -4.09 -1.24
CA LYS A 46 -4.64 -4.71 -2.47
C LYS A 46 -5.41 -4.16 -3.66
N ALA A 47 -4.69 -3.64 -4.65
CA ALA A 47 -5.29 -3.22 -5.91
C ALA A 47 -5.95 -4.43 -6.60
N ARG A 48 -7.14 -4.23 -7.17
CA ARG A 48 -7.82 -5.27 -7.95
C ARG A 48 -7.21 -5.32 -9.35
N LYS A 49 -7.12 -6.52 -9.93
CA LYS A 49 -6.92 -6.63 -11.38
C LYS A 49 -8.13 -6.00 -12.08
N LYS A 50 -7.86 -5.32 -13.19
CA LYS A 50 -8.89 -4.79 -14.08
C LYS A 50 -9.68 -5.93 -14.70
#